data_AF-A0A4R4EW61-F1
#
_entry.id   AF-A0A4R4EW61-F1
#
_cell.length_a   1.000
_cell.length_b   1.000
_cell.length_c   1.000
_cell.angle_alpha   90.00
_cell.angle_beta   90.00
_cell.angle_gamma   90.00
#
_symmetry.space_group_name_H-M   'P 1'
#
loop_
_entity.id
_entity.type
_entity.pdbx_description
1 polymer ?
#
loop_
_entity_poly.entity_id
_entity_poly.type
_entity_poly.pdbx_seq_one_letter_code
_entity_poly.pdbx_strand_id
1 'polypeptide(L)' 'MASRFAPILPPEGFIPVTPAKWQALCDVLDCDPDATELTLGRSRLGLRAARHLYVDPEGYQELVGRRPDEAPRL' A
#
# COMPACT_ATOMS: atom_id res chain seq x y z
N MET A 1 28.02 8.69 18.92
CA MET A 1 27.36 7.59 18.21
C MET A 1 25.94 8.05 17.87
N ALA A 2 25.75 8.71 16.72
CA ALA A 2 24.41 9.09 16.30
C ALA A 2 23.78 7.87 15.63
N SER A 3 22.89 7.17 16.33
CA SER A 3 21.97 6.23 15.68
C SER A 3 21.19 7.02 14.66
N ARG A 4 21.63 6.95 13.40
CA ARG A 4 20.87 7.44 12.26
C ARG A 4 19.61 6.58 12.19
N PHE A 5 18.55 7.05 12.81
CA PHE A 5 17.21 6.77 12.33
C PHE A 5 17.21 7.22 10.87
N ALA A 6 17.53 6.32 9.95
CA ALA A 6 17.13 6.52 8.57
C ALA A 6 15.61 6.49 8.63
N PRO A 7 14.89 7.61 8.41
CA PRO A 7 13.48 7.48 8.08
C PRO A 7 13.44 6.49 6.93
N ILE A 8 12.67 5.41 7.09
CA ILE A 8 12.37 4.55 5.94
C ILE A 8 11.50 5.43 5.05
N LEU A 9 12.17 6.17 4.17
CA LEU A 9 11.52 7.01 3.20
C LEU A 9 10.66 6.07 2.35
N PRO A 10 9.43 6.47 2.00
CA PRO A 10 8.67 5.71 1.04
C PRO A 10 9.53 5.47 -0.21
N PRO A 11 9.40 4.30 -0.85
CA PRO A 11 9.88 4.16 -2.22
C PRO A 11 9.40 5.37 -3.05
N GLU A 12 10.21 5.84 -3.98
CA GLU A 12 9.87 7.01 -4.79
C GLU A 12 8.48 6.84 -5.44
N GLY A 13 7.58 7.80 -5.22
CA GLY A 13 6.20 7.75 -5.70
C GLY A 13 5.17 7.10 -4.77
N PHE A 14 5.59 6.43 -3.69
CA PHE A 14 4.66 5.75 -2.77
C PHE A 14 4.18 6.66 -1.64
N ILE A 15 2.94 6.44 -1.19
CA ILE A 15 2.34 7.13 -0.05
C ILE A 15 2.28 6.21 1.18
N PRO A 16 2.71 6.66 2.37
CA PRO A 16 2.56 5.86 3.59
C PRO A 16 1.08 5.76 3.98
N VAL A 17 0.66 4.58 4.43
CA VAL A 17 -0.71 4.32 4.89
C VAL A 17 -0.73 3.70 6.28
N THR A 18 -1.86 3.82 6.96
CA THR A 18 -2.07 3.18 8.26
C THR A 18 -2.37 1.68 8.09
N PRO A 19 -2.14 0.86 9.14
CA PRO A 19 -2.54 -0.55 9.12
C PRO A 19 -4.01 -0.77 8.80
N ALA A 20 -4.91 0.12 9.25
CA ALA A 20 -6.33 0.05 8.93
C ALA A 20 -6.62 0.25 7.43
N LYS A 21 -5.94 1.20 6.77
CA LYS A 21 -6.06 1.43 5.33
C LYS A 21 -5.48 0.27 4.52
N TRP A 22 -4.37 -0.29 4.98
CA TRP A 22 -3.78 -1.48 4.40
C TRP A 22 -4.71 -2.69 4.49
N GLN A 23 -5.29 -2.94 5.66
CA GLN A 23 -6.26 -4.02 5.85
C GLN A 23 -7.46 -3.85 4.90
N ALA A 24 -8.01 -2.63 4.81
CA ALA A 24 -9.13 -2.36 3.91
C ALA A 24 -8.77 -2.61 2.43
N LEU A 25 -7.54 -2.30 2.00
CA LEU A 25 -7.08 -2.67 0.66
C LEU A 25 -6.99 -4.18 0.49
N CYS A 26 -6.55 -4.89 1.52
CA CYS A 26 -6.45 -6.34 1.49
C CYS A 26 -7.82 -7.03 1.41
N ASP A 27 -8.81 -6.50 2.13
CA ASP A 27 -10.19 -7.02 2.09
C ASP A 27 -10.79 -6.87 0.68
N VAL A 28 -10.50 -5.77 -0.03
CA VAL A 28 -10.98 -5.53 -1.39
C VAL A 28 -10.25 -6.40 -2.42
N LEU A 29 -8.95 -6.62 -2.20
CA LEU A 29 -8.12 -7.44 -3.09
C LEU A 29 -8.22 -8.95 -2.80
N ASP A 30 -8.92 -9.33 -1.73
CA ASP A 30 -8.97 -10.70 -1.20
C ASP A 30 -7.55 -11.27 -1.00
N CYS A 31 -6.69 -10.50 -0.33
CA CYS A 31 -5.30 -10.87 -0.12
C CYS A 31 -4.89 -10.92 1.36
N ASP A 32 -3.74 -11.52 1.61
CA ASP A 32 -3.18 -11.63 2.96
C ASP A 32 -2.70 -10.25 3.46
N PRO A 33 -3.15 -9.77 4.64
CA PRO A 33 -2.71 -8.49 5.19
C PRO A 33 -1.24 -8.49 5.61
N ASP A 34 -0.64 -9.66 5.80
CA ASP A 34 0.78 -9.81 6.05
C ASP A 34 1.63 -9.86 4.77
N ALA A 35 1.02 -9.82 3.59
CA ALA A 35 1.72 -9.81 2.32
C ALA A 35 2.74 -8.66 2.22
N THR A 36 3.91 -8.96 1.68
CA THR A 36 4.97 -7.96 1.46
C THR A 36 4.61 -6.99 0.33
N GLU A 37 3.82 -7.45 -0.65
CA GLU A 37 3.42 -6.67 -1.82
C GLU A 37 1.96 -6.94 -2.15
N LEU A 38 1.23 -5.88 -2.52
CA LEU A 38 -0.12 -5.96 -3.07
C LEU A 38 -0.05 -5.66 -4.56
N THR A 39 -0.69 -6.50 -5.36
CA THR A 39 -0.73 -6.34 -6.81
C THR A 39 -2.17 -6.34 -7.30
N LEU A 40 -2.49 -5.42 -8.21
CA LEU A 40 -3.73 -5.41 -8.96
C LEU A 40 -3.43 -5.71 -10.43
N GLY A 41 -3.70 -6.94 -10.86
CA GLY A 41 -3.35 -7.36 -12.22
C GLY A 41 -1.84 -7.35 -12.46
N ARG A 42 -1.35 -6.39 -13.27
CA ARG A 42 0.09 -6.19 -13.55
C ARG A 42 0.68 -5.00 -12.78
N SER A 43 -0.16 -4.22 -12.12
CA SER A 43 0.24 -3.00 -11.42
C SER A 43 0.51 -3.31 -9.96
N ARG A 44 1.62 -2.78 -9.43
CA ARG A 44 1.91 -2.85 -8.00
C ARG A 44 1.05 -1.81 -7.30
N LEU A 45 0.32 -2.22 -6.28
CA LEU A 45 -0.60 -1.38 -5.52
C LEU A 45 -0.06 -1.06 -4.13
N GLY A 46 0.65 -1.99 -3.49
CA GLY A 46 1.10 -1.79 -2.11
C GLY A 46 2.43 -2.45 -1.84
N LEU A 47 3.20 -1.87 -0.91
CA LEU A 47 4.45 -2.41 -0.43
C LEU A 47 4.50 -2.32 1.09
N ARG A 48 4.80 -3.44 1.74
CA ARG A 48 5.10 -3.51 3.17
C ARG A 48 6.61 -3.61 3.36
N ALA A 49 7.20 -2.62 4.02
CA ALA A 49 8.62 -2.61 4.37
C ALA A 49 8.79 -2.55 5.90
N ALA A 50 9.14 -3.70 6.48
CA ALA A 50 9.21 -3.91 7.92
C ALA A 50 7.89 -3.57 8.63
N ARG A 51 7.82 -2.39 9.26
CA ARG A 51 6.65 -1.87 10.01
C ARG A 51 5.94 -0.72 9.32
N HIS A 52 6.36 -0.38 8.10
CA HIS A 52 5.75 0.66 7.29
C HIS A 52 4.98 0.04 6.13
N LEU A 53 3.86 0.66 5.80
CA LEU A 53 2.93 0.23 4.77
C LEU A 53 2.82 1.38 3.79
N TYR A 54 2.95 1.07 2.52
CA TYR A 54 3.01 2.05 1.46
C TYR A 54 2.06 1.65 0.34
N VAL A 55 1.43 2.62 -0.29
CA VAL A 55 0.55 2.41 -1.43
C VAL A 55 1.08 3.17 -2.62
N ASP A 56 1.03 2.53 -3.78
CA ASP A 56 1.29 3.13 -5.08
C ASP A 56 0.05 3.91 -5.54
N PRO A 57 0.14 5.23 -5.76
CA PRO A 57 -0.99 6.03 -6.22
C PRO A 57 -1.52 5.59 -7.57
N GLU A 58 -0.67 5.15 -8.50
CA GLU A 58 -1.10 4.70 -9.83
C GLU A 58 -1.86 3.37 -9.72
N GLY A 59 -1.34 2.43 -8.94
CA GLY A 59 -2.02 1.17 -8.63
C GLY A 59 -3.36 1.39 -7.92
N TYR A 60 -3.42 2.36 -6.99
CA TYR A 60 -4.67 2.73 -6.33
C TYR A 60 -5.67 3.42 -7.28
N GLN A 61 -5.22 4.28 -8.19
CA GLN A 61 -6.09 4.85 -9.24
C GLN A 61 -6.64 3.75 -10.16
N GLU A 62 -5.84 2.73 -10.48
CA GLU A 62 -6.33 1.56 -11.21
C GLU A 62 -7.40 0.79 -10.41
N LEU A 63 -7.22 0.63 -9.09
CA LEU A 63 -8.23 0.02 -8.22
C LEU A 63 -9.54 0.81 -8.24
N VAL A 64 -9.47 2.12 -8.04
CA VAL A 64 -10.63 3.03 -8.10
C VAL A 64 -11.29 2.98 -9.47
N GLY A 65 -10.51 2.92 -10.55
CA GLY A 65 -11.03 2.83 -11.91
C GLY A 65 -11.75 1.50 -12.21
N ARG A 66 -11.33 0.39 -11.58
CA ARG A 66 -11.95 -0.93 -11.75
C ARG A 66 -13.11 -1.19 -10.78
N ARG A 67 -13.01 -0.69 -9.55
CA ARG A 67 -13.91 -0.96 -8.42
C ARG A 67 -14.11 0.32 -7.59
N PRO A 68 -14.78 1.34 -8.14
CA PRO A 68 -14.92 2.65 -7.47
C PRO A 68 -15.72 2.58 -6.17
N ASP A 69 -16.69 1.67 -6.07
CA ASP A 69 -17.53 1.50 -4.88
C ASP A 69 -16.85 0.72 -3.75
N GLU A 70 -15.80 -0.04 -4.05
CA GLU A 70 -15.09 -0.89 -3.09
C GLU A 70 -13.77 -0.26 -2.63
N ALA A 71 -13.17 0.64 -3.41
CA ALA A 71 -11.87 1.22 -3.10
C ALA A 71 -11.87 2.05 -1.79
N PRO A 72 -11.03 1.71 -0.79
CA PRO A 72 -11.03 2.38 0.51
C PRO A 72 -10.28 3.71 0.43
N ARG A 73 -10.80 4.75 1.11
CA ARG A 73 -10.17 6.08 1.10
C ARG A 73 -8.79 6.08 1.78
N LEU A 74 -7.75 6.44 1.03
CA LEU A 74 -6.35 6.50 1.48
C LEU A 74 -5.92 7.78 2.19
#